data_AF-A0AAP0SA46-F1
#
_entry.id   AF-A0AAP0SA46-F1
#
_cell.length_a   1.000
_cell.length_b   1.000
_cell.length_c   1.000
_cell.angle_alpha   90.00
_cell.angle_beta   90.00
_cell.angle_gamma   90.00
#
_symmetry.space_group_name_H-M   'P 1'
#
loop_
_entity.id
_entity.type
_entity.pdbx_description
1 polymer ?
#
loop_
_entity_poly.entity_id
_entity_poly.type
_entity_poly.pdbx_seq_one_letter_code
_entity_poly.pdbx_strand_id
1 'polypeptide(L)'
;MYFPRSGDLYEFYDPSQRKTYSIELPELCGSRVCYTKDGWLLLYRPRTHRVFFFNPFTREVIKLPRFEMTYQIVAFSSAPTSTSCMVFTVKHISPTVVAISTCHPGATEWTTVNYQNRLPFVSSIWNKLVFCNGLFYCLSLTGWLGVFDPQERTWSVLVVPPPKCPENFFAKNWWKGKFMAEHKGEILVIYTCCNENPIIFKLDQANMVWEEMKTLDGVTLFASFLSSHSRTDLPGLMRNSVYFSKVRFYGKRCISYSLDDCRYYPRKQCHDWGEQDPFESIWIEPSQDISTSCEES
;
A
#
# COMPACT_ATOMS: atom_id res chain seq x y z
N MET A 1 -11.64 -3.60 1.98
CA MET A 1 -11.79 -4.54 3.11
C MET A 1 -11.55 -3.76 4.40
N TYR A 2 -12.46 -3.89 5.36
CA TYR A 2 -12.33 -3.29 6.68
C TYR A 2 -12.19 -4.36 7.75
N PHE A 3 -11.35 -4.10 8.75
CA PHE A 3 -11.06 -5.07 9.79
C PHE A 3 -12.00 -4.87 10.98
N PRO A 4 -12.66 -5.94 11.46
CA PRO A 4 -13.54 -5.85 12.61
C PRO A 4 -12.71 -5.60 13.89
N ARG A 5 -13.32 -4.89 14.85
CA ARG A 5 -12.74 -4.76 16.21
C ARG A 5 -12.77 -6.08 16.98
N SER A 6 -13.76 -6.93 16.67
CA SER A 6 -13.96 -8.25 17.27
C SER A 6 -14.72 -9.16 16.31
N GLY A 7 -14.47 -10.47 16.40
CA GLY A 7 -15.10 -11.47 15.57
C GLY A 7 -14.44 -11.60 14.20
N ASP A 8 -14.99 -12.50 13.38
CA ASP A 8 -14.39 -12.89 12.11
C ASP A 8 -15.15 -12.36 10.90
N LEU A 9 -16.12 -11.46 11.09
CA LEU A 9 -16.92 -10.89 9.99
C LEU A 9 -16.24 -9.63 9.43
N TYR A 10 -15.78 -9.70 8.18
CA TYR A 10 -15.10 -8.60 7.48
C TYR A 10 -16.02 -7.94 6.47
N GLU A 11 -16.06 -6.61 6.48
CA GLU A 11 -16.85 -5.83 5.50
C GLU A 11 -15.99 -5.46 4.29
N PHE A 12 -16.52 -5.70 3.10
CA PHE A 12 -15.94 -5.32 1.82
C PHE A 12 -16.86 -4.30 1.18
N TYR A 13 -16.32 -3.11 0.89
CA TYR A 13 -17.03 -2.07 0.18
C TYR A 13 -16.53 -1.99 -1.26
N ASP A 14 -17.44 -2.13 -2.21
CA ASP A 14 -17.19 -1.88 -3.63
C ASP A 14 -17.63 -0.45 -3.98
N PRO A 15 -16.68 0.47 -4.24
CA PRO A 15 -17.00 1.85 -4.58
C PRO A 15 -17.65 2.02 -5.96
N SER A 16 -17.49 1.04 -6.88
CA SER A 16 -18.09 1.08 -8.22
C SER A 16 -19.59 0.79 -8.16
N GLN A 17 -19.98 -0.22 -7.39
CA GLN A 17 -21.38 -0.60 -7.16
C GLN A 17 -22.02 0.16 -5.99
N ARG A 18 -21.20 0.82 -5.16
CA ARG A 18 -21.60 1.42 -3.87
C ARG A 18 -22.28 0.43 -2.94
N LYS A 19 -21.89 -0.85 -3.01
CA LYS A 19 -22.41 -1.94 -2.19
C LYS A 19 -21.39 -2.36 -1.15
N THR A 20 -21.89 -2.77 0.01
CA THR A 20 -21.09 -3.43 1.05
C THR A 20 -21.59 -4.85 1.19
N TYR A 21 -20.67 -5.80 1.22
CA TYR A 21 -20.94 -7.20 1.54
C TYR A 21 -20.02 -7.63 2.69
N SER A 22 -20.42 -8.68 3.40
CA SER A 22 -19.69 -9.18 4.55
C SER A 22 -19.28 -10.64 4.33
N ILE A 23 -18.04 -10.96 4.67
CA ILE A 23 -17.49 -12.32 4.55
C ILE A 23 -16.90 -12.71 5.90
N GLU A 24 -17.25 -13.90 6.38
CA GLU A 24 -16.66 -14.46 7.61
C GLU A 24 -15.32 -15.11 7.31
N LEU A 25 -14.21 -14.56 7.83
CA LEU A 25 -12.83 -14.99 7.56
C LEU A 25 -12.11 -15.42 8.86
N PRO A 26 -12.48 -16.55 9.47
CA PRO A 26 -11.84 -17.04 10.70
C PRO A 26 -10.35 -17.34 10.53
N GLU A 27 -9.88 -17.55 9.30
CA GLU A 27 -8.47 -17.77 8.96
C GLU A 27 -7.58 -16.56 9.28
N LEU A 28 -8.17 -15.36 9.34
CA LEU A 28 -7.47 -14.13 9.70
C LEU A 28 -7.36 -13.93 11.21
N CYS A 29 -8.08 -14.71 12.02
CA CYS A 29 -8.08 -14.55 13.48
C CYS A 29 -6.65 -14.54 14.05
N GLY A 30 -6.35 -13.52 14.86
CA GLY A 30 -5.02 -13.30 15.46
C GLY A 30 -3.91 -12.89 14.49
N SER A 31 -4.26 -12.55 13.23
CA SER A 31 -3.33 -12.14 12.19
C SER A 31 -3.43 -10.63 11.94
N ARG A 32 -2.31 -10.01 11.57
CA ARG A 32 -2.24 -8.65 11.05
C ARG A 32 -2.14 -8.71 9.53
N VAL A 33 -2.92 -7.89 8.84
CA VAL A 33 -2.73 -7.66 7.40
C VAL A 33 -1.50 -6.76 7.24
N CYS A 34 -0.59 -7.16 6.35
CA CYS A 34 0.67 -6.47 6.16
C CYS A 34 0.80 -5.85 4.77
N TYR A 35 0.26 -6.50 3.75
CA TYR A 35 0.29 -6.01 2.37
C TYR A 35 -0.82 -6.68 1.56
N THR A 36 -1.13 -6.13 0.41
CA THR A 36 -2.04 -6.75 -0.55
C THR A 36 -1.66 -6.37 -1.96
N LYS A 37 -1.84 -7.31 -2.89
CA LYS A 37 -1.59 -7.17 -4.32
C LYS A 37 -2.19 -8.37 -5.03
N ASP A 38 -2.72 -8.16 -6.24
CA ASP A 38 -3.26 -9.19 -7.12
C ASP A 38 -4.36 -10.05 -6.43
N GLY A 39 -5.17 -9.44 -5.56
CA GLY A 39 -6.24 -10.14 -4.81
C GLY A 39 -5.77 -11.00 -3.64
N TRP A 40 -4.49 -10.96 -3.27
CA TRP A 40 -3.93 -11.70 -2.15
C TRP A 40 -3.55 -10.79 -0.99
N LEU A 41 -3.85 -11.23 0.23
CA LEU A 41 -3.37 -10.63 1.47
C LEU A 41 -2.08 -11.32 1.90
N LEU A 42 -1.11 -10.54 2.38
CA LEU A 42 -0.01 -11.04 3.19
C LEU A 42 -0.33 -10.84 4.67
N LEU A 43 -0.29 -11.92 5.44
CA LEU A 43 -0.69 -11.97 6.85
C LEU A 43 0.48 -12.35 7.75
N TYR A 44 0.56 -11.71 8.91
CA TYR A 44 1.52 -12.02 9.97
C TYR A 44 0.81 -12.34 11.28
N ARG A 45 1.16 -13.45 11.94
CA ARG A 45 0.66 -13.82 13.29
C ARG A 45 1.74 -13.61 14.34
N PRO A 46 1.70 -12.50 15.10
CA PRO A 46 2.77 -12.14 16.04
C PRO A 46 3.08 -13.23 17.09
N ARG A 47 2.08 -13.94 17.60
CA ARG A 47 2.30 -14.97 18.65
C ARG A 47 3.11 -16.18 18.18
N THR A 48 3.15 -16.44 16.88
CA THR A 48 3.75 -17.68 16.33
C THR A 48 4.78 -17.40 15.23
N HIS A 49 5.01 -16.12 14.94
CA HIS A 49 5.82 -15.62 13.83
C HIS A 49 5.46 -16.23 12.47
N ARG A 50 4.21 -16.69 12.30
CA ARG A 50 3.76 -17.27 11.02
C ARG A 50 3.50 -16.15 10.03
N VAL A 51 4.03 -16.32 8.83
CA VAL A 51 3.77 -15.48 7.67
C VAL A 51 3.09 -16.34 6.62
N PHE A 52 2.02 -15.86 6.00
CA PHE A 52 1.30 -16.61 4.97
C PHE A 52 0.51 -15.66 4.09
N PHE A 53 0.29 -16.09 2.86
CA PHE A 53 -0.66 -15.46 1.96
C PHE A 53 -2.05 -16.07 2.14
N PHE A 54 -3.06 -15.25 1.91
CA PHE A 54 -4.45 -15.67 1.92
C PHE A 54 -5.25 -14.92 0.87
N ASN A 55 -6.04 -15.64 0.10
CA ASN A 55 -7.03 -15.06 -0.80
C ASN A 55 -8.41 -15.11 -0.12
N PRO A 56 -9.03 -13.96 0.20
CA PRO A 56 -10.31 -13.95 0.92
C PRO A 56 -11.51 -14.45 0.09
N PHE A 57 -11.35 -14.54 -1.23
CA PHE A 57 -12.41 -14.95 -2.15
C PHE A 57 -12.34 -16.45 -2.46
N THR A 58 -11.13 -16.99 -2.69
CA THR A 58 -10.92 -18.43 -2.95
C THR A 58 -10.66 -19.24 -1.69
N ARG A 59 -10.39 -18.58 -0.54
CA ARG A 59 -9.95 -19.18 0.73
C ARG A 59 -8.60 -19.90 0.67
N GLU A 60 -7.86 -19.75 -0.42
CA GLU A 60 -6.56 -20.39 -0.56
C GLU A 60 -5.53 -19.79 0.39
N VAL A 61 -4.67 -20.66 0.94
CA VAL A 61 -3.61 -20.30 1.89
C VAL A 61 -2.26 -20.80 1.36
N ILE A 62 -1.29 -19.91 1.25
CA ILE A 62 0.10 -20.27 0.91
C ILE A 62 0.99 -19.87 2.08
N LYS A 63 1.59 -20.86 2.74
CA LYS A 63 2.43 -20.64 3.92
C LYS A 63 3.84 -20.24 3.52
N LEU A 64 4.44 -19.33 4.28
CA LEU A 64 5.86 -19.04 4.24
C LEU A 64 6.54 -19.55 5.51
N PRO A 65 7.89 -19.69 5.49
CA PRO A 65 8.66 -19.94 6.71
C PRO A 65 8.37 -18.87 7.76
N ARG A 66 8.49 -19.25 9.04
CA ARG A 66 8.29 -18.33 10.16
C ARG A 66 9.34 -17.22 10.13
N PHE A 67 8.94 -16.00 10.48
CA PHE A 67 9.81 -14.84 10.46
C PHE A 67 9.37 -13.76 11.44
N GLU A 68 10.31 -13.20 12.18
CA GLU A 68 10.10 -12.11 13.13
C GLU A 68 9.95 -10.78 12.38
N MET A 69 8.72 -10.42 12.01
CA MET A 69 8.42 -9.19 11.25
C MET A 69 8.25 -7.94 12.11
N THR A 70 8.52 -8.00 13.41
CA THR A 70 8.26 -6.87 14.30
C THR A 70 9.04 -5.63 13.85
N TYR A 71 8.31 -4.51 13.66
CA TYR A 71 8.80 -3.22 13.16
C TYR A 71 9.31 -3.18 11.71
N GLN A 72 9.02 -4.20 10.89
CA GLN A 72 9.41 -4.23 9.48
C GLN A 72 8.23 -3.84 8.58
N ILE A 73 8.52 -3.10 7.52
CA ILE A 73 7.59 -2.96 6.40
C ILE A 73 7.81 -4.11 5.41
N VAL A 74 6.75 -4.53 4.73
CA VAL A 74 6.79 -5.67 3.81
C VAL A 74 5.97 -5.38 2.56
N ALA A 75 6.42 -5.91 1.43
CA ALA A 75 5.67 -5.97 0.19
C ALA A 75 5.98 -7.29 -0.53
N PHE A 76 5.18 -7.61 -1.55
CA PHE A 76 5.48 -8.71 -2.44
C PHE A 76 5.29 -8.32 -3.92
N SER A 77 6.03 -8.96 -4.81
CA SER A 77 6.20 -8.53 -6.20
C SER A 77 5.01 -8.86 -7.12
N SER A 78 4.34 -9.99 -6.89
CA SER A 78 3.23 -10.49 -7.72
C SER A 78 2.40 -11.51 -6.94
N ALA A 79 1.26 -11.96 -7.46
CA ALA A 79 0.47 -13.05 -6.90
C ALA A 79 1.36 -14.23 -6.43
N PRO A 80 1.14 -14.79 -5.22
CA PRO A 80 1.94 -15.86 -4.63
C PRO A 80 1.82 -17.21 -5.36
N THR A 81 0.92 -17.33 -6.33
CA THR A 81 0.85 -18.46 -7.27
C THR A 81 1.83 -18.33 -8.43
N SER A 82 2.38 -17.13 -8.66
CA SER A 82 3.43 -16.91 -9.66
C SER A 82 4.78 -17.43 -9.14
N THR A 83 5.54 -18.07 -10.02
CA THR A 83 6.91 -18.53 -9.75
C THR A 83 7.90 -17.38 -9.53
N SER A 84 7.57 -16.17 -9.99
CA SER A 84 8.37 -14.95 -9.79
C SER A 84 7.99 -14.17 -8.52
N CYS A 85 7.07 -14.69 -7.70
CA CYS A 85 6.65 -14.00 -6.48
C CYS A 85 7.80 -13.95 -5.47
N MET A 86 8.14 -12.74 -5.03
CA MET A 86 9.11 -12.47 -3.99
C MET A 86 8.48 -11.61 -2.93
N VAL A 87 8.70 -11.96 -1.67
CA VAL A 87 8.40 -11.14 -0.50
C VAL A 87 9.67 -10.41 -0.09
N PHE A 88 9.54 -9.13 0.20
CA PHE A 88 10.64 -8.24 0.57
C PHE A 88 10.28 -7.52 1.86
N THR A 89 11.21 -7.52 2.83
CA THR A 89 11.15 -6.67 4.01
C THR A 89 12.41 -5.85 4.15
N VAL A 90 12.28 -4.68 4.77
CA VAL A 90 13.41 -3.85 5.15
C VAL A 90 13.19 -3.30 6.56
N LYS A 91 14.25 -3.35 7.38
CA LYS A 91 14.32 -2.68 8.67
C LYS A 91 15.69 -2.08 8.91
N HIS A 92 15.72 -1.02 9.69
CA HIS A 92 16.98 -0.53 10.24
C HIS A 92 17.46 -1.45 11.37
N ILE A 93 18.74 -1.78 11.34
CA ILE A 93 19.42 -2.47 12.46
C ILE A 93 20.48 -1.58 13.11
N SER A 94 20.93 -0.54 12.41
CA SER A 94 21.72 0.57 12.95
C SER A 94 21.38 1.85 12.19
N PRO A 95 21.91 3.01 12.61
CA PRO A 95 21.61 4.26 11.92
C PRO A 95 22.04 4.33 10.46
N THR A 96 22.99 3.51 10.05
CA THR A 96 23.58 3.47 8.71
C THR A 96 23.47 2.09 8.06
N VAL A 97 22.74 1.14 8.66
CA VAL A 97 22.61 -0.22 8.13
C VAL A 97 21.15 -0.66 8.15
N VAL A 98 20.71 -1.19 7.02
CA VAL A 98 19.41 -1.85 6.87
C VAL A 98 19.61 -3.35 6.72
N ALA A 99 18.77 -4.14 7.37
CA ALA A 99 18.62 -5.55 7.09
C ALA A 99 17.47 -5.71 6.08
N ILE A 100 17.77 -6.33 4.96
CA ILE A 100 16.80 -6.69 3.94
C ILE A 100 16.59 -8.19 4.01
N SER A 101 15.33 -8.61 4.13
CA SER A 101 14.96 -10.02 4.14
C SER A 101 14.06 -10.34 2.96
N THR A 102 14.37 -11.43 2.26
CA THR A 102 13.60 -11.89 1.12
C THR A 102 13.14 -13.33 1.29
N CYS A 103 12.01 -13.65 0.69
CA CYS A 103 11.42 -14.99 0.70
C CYS A 103 10.55 -15.18 -0.55
N HIS A 104 10.16 -16.42 -0.82
CA HIS A 104 9.23 -16.74 -1.90
C HIS A 104 8.35 -17.93 -1.51
N PRO A 105 7.18 -18.10 -2.14
CA PRO A 105 6.38 -19.31 -2.01
C PRO A 105 7.22 -20.58 -2.23
N GLY A 106 7.09 -21.56 -1.32
CA GLY A 106 7.85 -22.81 -1.38
C GLY A 106 9.26 -22.76 -0.75
N ALA A 107 9.75 -21.59 -0.32
CA ALA A 107 11.00 -21.50 0.41
C ALA A 107 10.92 -22.19 1.79
N THR A 108 12.06 -22.67 2.29
CA THR A 108 12.19 -23.27 3.63
C THR A 108 12.65 -22.27 4.69
N GLU A 109 13.31 -21.19 4.29
CA GLU A 109 13.82 -20.13 5.16
C GLU A 109 13.82 -18.76 4.48
N TRP A 110 14.02 -17.71 5.28
CA TRP A 110 14.19 -16.34 4.80
C TRP A 110 15.67 -16.04 4.59
N THR A 111 16.01 -15.38 3.48
CA THR A 111 17.36 -14.88 3.25
C THR A 111 17.48 -13.46 3.77
N THR A 112 18.37 -13.20 4.73
CA THR A 112 18.59 -11.87 5.30
C THR A 112 20.01 -11.38 5.02
N VAL A 113 20.14 -10.18 4.46
CA VAL A 113 21.42 -9.54 4.15
C VAL A 113 21.43 -8.10 4.66
N ASN A 114 22.57 -7.67 5.20
CA ASN A 114 22.76 -6.32 5.71
C ASN A 114 23.40 -5.44 4.64
N TYR A 115 22.85 -4.24 4.44
CA TYR A 115 23.34 -3.27 3.47
C TYR A 115 23.66 -1.94 4.13
N GLN A 116 24.71 -1.30 3.64
CA GLN A 116 25.01 0.08 4.02
C GLN A 116 23.92 1.01 3.48
N ASN A 117 23.39 1.83 4.37
CA ASN A 117 22.39 2.84 4.09
C ASN A 117 23.05 4.21 4.22
N ARG A 118 23.25 4.87 3.08
CA ARG A 118 23.99 6.14 2.99
C ARG A 118 23.32 7.32 3.71
N LEU A 119 22.09 7.14 4.20
CA LEU A 119 21.35 8.15 4.96
C LEU A 119 21.33 7.82 6.47
N PRO A 120 21.39 8.84 7.35
CA PRO A 120 21.13 8.67 8.77
C PRO A 120 19.68 8.17 9.02
N PHE A 121 19.50 7.32 10.04
CA PHE A 121 18.23 6.72 10.47
C PHE A 121 17.00 7.63 10.36
N VAL A 122 17.11 8.85 10.90
CA VAL A 122 15.99 9.80 10.99
C VAL A 122 15.48 10.20 9.60
N SER A 123 16.34 10.17 8.59
CA SER A 123 16.03 10.47 7.19
C SER A 123 15.56 9.24 6.40
N SER A 124 15.70 8.03 6.92
CA SER A 124 15.46 6.78 6.18
C SER A 124 14.48 5.83 6.85
N ILE A 125 13.57 6.34 7.69
CA ILE A 125 12.46 5.52 8.20
C ILE A 125 11.57 5.15 7.01
N TRP A 126 11.79 3.98 6.42
CA TRP A 126 11.02 3.46 5.29
C TRP A 126 9.58 3.22 5.72
N ASN A 127 8.63 3.64 4.89
CA ASN A 127 7.22 3.63 5.26
C ASN A 127 6.28 3.10 4.18
N LYS A 128 6.61 3.33 2.90
CA LYS A 128 5.82 2.81 1.78
C LYS A 128 6.68 1.99 0.85
N LEU A 129 6.09 0.91 0.33
CA LEU A 129 6.73 -0.03 -0.57
C LEU A 129 5.87 -0.27 -1.79
N VAL A 130 6.50 -0.25 -2.96
CA VAL A 130 5.90 -0.72 -4.21
C VAL A 130 6.93 -1.52 -4.99
N PHE A 131 6.45 -2.57 -5.67
CA PHE A 131 7.23 -3.29 -6.65
C PHE A 131 6.92 -2.73 -8.03
N CYS A 132 7.95 -2.31 -8.77
CA CYS A 132 7.81 -1.68 -10.07
C CYS A 132 8.99 -2.09 -10.97
N ASN A 133 8.69 -2.58 -12.19
CA ASN A 133 9.69 -2.97 -13.19
C ASN A 133 10.86 -3.82 -12.64
N GLY A 134 10.56 -4.80 -11.80
CA GLY A 134 11.58 -5.70 -11.24
C GLY A 134 12.24 -5.24 -9.94
N LEU A 135 11.96 -4.02 -9.48
CA LEU A 135 12.63 -3.41 -8.32
C LEU A 135 11.64 -3.11 -7.19
N PHE A 136 12.12 -3.19 -5.94
CA PHE A 136 11.37 -2.71 -4.78
C PHE A 136 11.77 -1.28 -4.44
N TYR A 137 10.80 -0.37 -4.52
CA TYR A 137 10.98 1.02 -4.16
C TYR A 137 10.45 1.28 -2.76
N CYS A 138 11.29 1.91 -1.94
CA CYS A 138 11.05 2.20 -0.53
C CYS A 138 11.01 3.71 -0.32
N LEU A 139 9.84 4.26 -0.02
CA LEU A 139 9.71 5.67 0.27
C LEU A 139 9.82 5.91 1.78
N SER A 140 10.80 6.72 2.19
CA SER A 140 11.00 7.10 3.58
C SER A 140 9.96 8.11 4.04
N LEU A 141 9.82 8.28 5.35
CA LEU A 141 9.02 9.35 5.95
C LEU A 141 9.36 10.69 5.29
N THR A 142 10.62 11.11 5.39
CA THR A 142 11.15 12.39 4.88
C THR A 142 11.25 12.49 3.35
N GLY A 143 10.81 11.48 2.59
CA GLY A 143 10.68 11.58 1.12
C GLY A 143 11.86 11.07 0.32
N TRP A 144 12.83 10.40 0.96
CA TRP A 144 13.90 9.70 0.25
C TRP A 144 13.40 8.40 -0.36
N LEU A 145 14.05 7.97 -1.44
CA LEU A 145 13.67 6.80 -2.21
C LEU A 145 14.80 5.76 -2.20
N GLY A 146 14.63 4.71 -1.40
CA GLY A 146 15.49 3.53 -1.41
C GLY A 146 15.04 2.55 -2.49
N VAL A 147 15.98 1.83 -3.08
CA VAL A 147 15.72 0.85 -4.13
C VAL A 147 16.49 -0.42 -3.83
N PHE A 148 15.77 -1.53 -3.84
CA PHE A 148 16.33 -2.86 -3.78
C PHE A 148 16.15 -3.57 -5.12
N ASP A 149 17.26 -4.03 -5.69
CA ASP A 149 17.28 -4.90 -6.86
C ASP A 149 17.36 -6.37 -6.40
N PRO A 150 16.32 -7.18 -6.61
CA PRO A 150 16.32 -8.58 -6.22
C PRO A 150 17.22 -9.47 -7.11
N GLN A 151 17.49 -9.08 -8.36
CA GLN A 151 18.35 -9.84 -9.27
C GLN A 151 19.82 -9.59 -8.93
N GLU A 152 20.21 -8.32 -8.84
CA GLU A 152 21.60 -7.93 -8.51
C GLU A 152 21.90 -8.01 -7.01
N ARG A 153 20.86 -8.16 -6.17
CA ARG A 153 20.94 -8.13 -4.70
C ARG A 153 21.64 -6.89 -4.20
N THR A 154 21.24 -5.73 -4.72
CA THR A 154 21.81 -4.44 -4.34
C THR A 154 20.79 -3.56 -3.63
N TRP A 155 21.29 -2.75 -2.70
CA TRP A 155 20.52 -1.70 -2.04
C TRP A 155 21.17 -0.36 -2.33
N SER A 156 20.36 0.60 -2.78
CA SER A 156 20.81 1.97 -3.01
C SER A 156 19.74 2.97 -2.57
N VAL A 157 20.16 4.20 -2.30
CA VAL A 157 19.25 5.32 -2.08
C VAL A 157 19.44 6.27 -3.26
N LEU A 158 18.35 6.52 -3.98
CA LEU A 158 18.35 7.39 -5.14
C LEU A 158 18.52 8.85 -4.70
N VAL A 159 19.31 9.58 -5.49
CA VAL A 159 19.52 11.03 -5.29
C VAL A 159 18.38 11.77 -5.99
N VAL A 160 17.22 11.76 -5.33
CA VAL A 160 16.02 12.46 -5.77
C VAL A 160 15.62 13.42 -4.65
N PRO A 161 15.55 14.73 -4.90
CA PRO A 161 15.02 15.67 -3.91
C PRO A 161 13.61 15.24 -3.48
N PRO A 162 13.26 15.27 -2.19
CA PRO A 162 11.90 14.94 -1.76
C PRO A 162 10.84 15.76 -2.52
N PRO A 163 9.64 15.19 -2.78
CA PRO A 163 8.54 15.93 -3.37
C PRO A 163 8.28 17.22 -2.57
N LYS A 164 8.12 18.34 -3.27
CA LYS A 164 7.89 19.63 -2.61
C LYS A 164 6.55 19.61 -1.88
N CYS A 165 6.57 19.60 -0.55
CA CYS A 165 5.38 19.75 0.26
C CYS A 165 5.18 21.23 0.66
N PRO A 166 3.95 21.76 0.58
CA PRO A 166 3.63 23.07 1.17
C PRO A 166 3.97 23.12 2.67
N GLU A 167 4.38 24.27 3.18
CA GLU A 167 4.84 24.47 4.56
C GLU A 167 3.79 24.09 5.63
N ASN A 168 2.51 23.98 5.27
CA ASN A 168 1.43 23.59 6.19
C ASN A 168 1.29 22.07 6.41
N PHE A 169 2.10 21.24 5.73
CA PHE A 169 2.04 19.77 5.85
C PHE A 169 2.62 19.18 7.16
N PHE A 170 3.19 20.01 8.04
CA PHE A 170 3.82 19.57 9.30
C PHE A 170 2.83 19.37 10.46
N ALA A 171 1.64 18.81 10.17
CA ALA A 171 0.73 18.35 11.21
C ALA A 171 1.33 17.16 12.00
N LYS A 172 0.86 16.95 13.24
CA LYS A 172 1.15 15.69 13.97
C LYS A 172 0.71 14.51 13.10
N ASN A 173 1.54 13.47 13.01
CA ASN A 173 1.27 12.26 12.20
C ASN A 173 1.13 12.47 10.67
N TRP A 174 1.75 13.51 10.10
CA TRP A 174 1.76 13.80 8.65
C TRP A 174 2.07 12.57 7.75
N TRP A 175 2.92 11.67 8.22
CA TRP A 175 3.29 10.43 7.53
C TRP A 175 2.11 9.50 7.25
N LYS A 176 1.02 9.62 8.00
CA LYS A 176 -0.21 8.87 7.76
C LYS A 176 -0.95 9.34 6.51
N GLY A 177 -0.74 10.57 6.05
CA GLY A 177 -1.32 11.12 4.82
C GLY A 177 -0.50 10.85 3.55
N LYS A 178 0.54 10.03 3.64
CA LYS A 178 1.44 9.73 2.53
C LYS A 178 1.19 8.33 2.00
N PHE A 179 1.07 8.19 0.68
CA PHE A 179 0.82 6.94 -0.03
C PHE A 179 1.73 6.79 -1.24
N MET A 180 1.94 5.55 -1.68
CA MET A 180 2.78 5.25 -2.85
C MET A 180 2.12 4.15 -3.65
N ALA A 181 2.01 4.34 -4.96
CA ALA A 181 1.42 3.39 -5.89
C ALA A 181 2.32 3.21 -7.11
N GLU A 182 2.10 2.12 -7.83
CA GLU A 182 2.68 1.86 -9.14
C GLU A 182 1.56 1.84 -10.20
N HIS A 183 1.87 2.36 -11.38
CA HIS A 183 1.00 2.24 -12.54
C HIS A 183 1.82 2.14 -13.84
N LYS A 184 1.77 0.99 -14.50
CA LYS A 184 2.42 0.74 -15.80
C LYS A 184 3.91 1.10 -15.81
N GLY A 185 4.62 0.77 -14.73
CA GLY A 185 6.05 1.08 -14.59
C GLY A 185 6.35 2.48 -14.05
N GLU A 186 5.32 3.28 -13.77
CA GLU A 186 5.47 4.61 -13.19
C GLU A 186 5.26 4.56 -11.67
N ILE A 187 6.02 5.39 -10.95
CA ILE A 187 5.92 5.50 -9.50
C ILE A 187 5.20 6.78 -9.15
N LEU A 188 4.12 6.63 -8.38
CA LEU A 188 3.26 7.71 -7.96
C LEU A 188 3.30 7.86 -6.44
N VAL A 189 3.34 9.11 -5.96
CA VAL A 189 3.25 9.43 -4.54
C VAL A 189 2.10 10.40 -4.32
N ILE A 190 1.26 10.09 -3.34
CA ILE A 190 0.11 10.91 -2.95
C ILE A 190 0.38 11.49 -1.57
N TYR A 191 0.21 12.80 -1.44
CA TYR A 191 0.30 13.54 -0.19
C TYR A 191 -1.05 14.14 0.16
N THR A 192 -1.57 13.82 1.34
CA THR A 192 -2.77 14.43 1.91
C THR A 192 -2.42 15.22 3.18
N CYS A 193 -2.98 16.42 3.33
CA CYS A 193 -2.87 17.23 4.55
C CYS A 193 -4.27 17.62 5.05
N CYS A 194 -4.36 17.99 6.32
CA CYS A 194 -5.51 18.73 6.80
C CYS A 194 -5.64 20.05 6.03
N ASN A 195 -6.86 20.37 5.60
CA ASN A 195 -7.23 21.63 4.93
C ASN A 195 -6.71 21.87 3.51
N GLU A 196 -5.92 20.97 2.92
CA GLU A 196 -5.46 21.08 1.52
C GLU A 196 -5.96 19.93 0.64
N ASN A 197 -5.98 20.18 -0.67
CA ASN A 197 -6.25 19.16 -1.67
C ASN A 197 -5.07 18.16 -1.72
N PRO A 198 -5.31 16.89 -2.05
CA PRO A 198 -4.23 15.94 -2.21
C PRO A 198 -3.33 16.37 -3.37
N ILE A 199 -2.03 16.23 -3.19
CA ILE A 199 -1.04 16.47 -4.24
C ILE A 199 -0.50 15.12 -4.69
N ILE A 200 -0.45 14.91 -6.01
CA ILE A 200 0.04 13.68 -6.61
C ILE A 200 1.31 14.01 -7.38
N PHE A 201 2.35 13.23 -7.17
CA PHE A 201 3.62 13.33 -7.87
C PHE A 201 3.91 12.06 -8.64
N LYS A 202 4.50 12.21 -9.82
CA LYS A 202 5.12 11.15 -10.60
C LYS A 202 6.63 11.29 -10.54
N LEU A 203 7.34 10.17 -10.41
CA LEU A 203 8.80 10.16 -10.54
C LEU A 203 9.17 10.20 -12.02
N ASP A 204 9.84 11.27 -12.44
CA ASP A 204 10.62 11.26 -13.67
C ASP A 204 11.93 10.50 -13.40
N GLN A 205 11.97 9.25 -13.85
CA GLN A 205 13.13 8.36 -13.68
C GLN A 205 14.34 8.78 -14.54
N ALA A 206 14.14 9.57 -15.61
CA ALA A 206 15.23 10.02 -16.45
C ALA A 206 15.98 11.21 -15.81
N ASN A 207 15.23 12.18 -15.27
CA ASN A 207 15.79 13.37 -14.65
C ASN A 207 15.92 13.26 -13.12
N MET A 208 15.41 12.20 -12.52
CA MET A 208 15.44 11.94 -11.07
C MET A 208 14.80 13.08 -10.25
N VAL A 209 13.62 13.51 -10.69
CA VAL A 209 12.81 14.57 -10.06
C VAL A 209 11.34 14.16 -9.92
N TRP A 210 10.64 14.79 -8.98
CA TRP A 210 9.20 14.60 -8.82
C TRP A 210 8.43 15.68 -9.58
N GLU A 211 7.52 15.24 -10.45
CA GLU A 211 6.64 16.10 -11.23
C GLU A 211 5.22 16.06 -10.65
N GLU A 212 4.66 17.23 -10.36
CA GLU A 212 3.28 17.31 -9.88
C GLU A 212 2.31 17.00 -11.02
N MET A 213 1.38 16.08 -10.77
CA MET A 213 0.34 15.69 -11.72
C MET A 213 -0.92 16.53 -11.52
N LYS A 214 -1.44 17.10 -12.61
CA LYS A 214 -2.75 17.80 -12.63
C LYS A 214 -3.92 16.89 -13.00
N THR A 215 -3.63 15.75 -13.62
CA THR A 215 -4.58 14.72 -14.06
C THR A 215 -3.96 13.35 -13.81
N LEU A 216 -4.79 12.30 -13.76
CA LEU A 216 -4.32 10.91 -13.70
C LEU A 216 -4.55 10.18 -15.03
N ASP A 217 -4.86 10.90 -16.10
CA ASP A 217 -5.07 10.36 -17.47
C ASP A 217 -6.04 9.17 -17.52
N GLY A 218 -7.13 9.29 -16.75
CA GLY A 218 -8.18 8.28 -16.63
C GLY A 218 -7.93 7.21 -15.58
N VAL A 219 -6.76 7.21 -14.92
CA VAL A 219 -6.42 6.26 -13.84
C VAL A 219 -7.17 6.64 -12.55
N THR A 220 -7.58 5.61 -11.82
CA THR A 220 -8.10 5.72 -10.45
C THR A 220 -7.07 5.15 -9.48
N LEU A 221 -6.70 5.91 -8.46
CA LEU A 221 -5.78 5.47 -7.41
C LEU A 221 -6.56 5.08 -6.15
N PHE A 222 -6.26 3.91 -5.60
CA PHE A 222 -6.79 3.41 -4.34
C PHE A 222 -5.71 3.53 -3.27
N ALA A 223 -5.71 4.65 -2.56
CA ALA A 223 -4.75 4.98 -1.52
C ALA A 223 -5.08 4.25 -0.22
N SER A 224 -4.15 3.40 0.23
CA SER A 224 -4.17 2.80 1.56
C SER A 224 -2.77 2.72 2.16
N PHE A 225 -2.71 2.66 3.48
CA PHE A 225 -1.46 2.82 4.21
C PHE A 225 -0.47 1.67 3.97
N LEU A 226 -0.99 0.44 3.91
CA LEU A 226 -0.18 -0.76 3.77
C LEU A 226 0.23 -1.01 2.31
N SER A 227 -0.70 -0.80 1.37
CA SER A 227 -0.49 -0.95 -0.06
C SER A 227 -1.47 -0.03 -0.80
N SER A 228 -1.05 0.58 -1.90
CA SER A 228 -1.95 1.37 -2.75
C SER A 228 -1.93 0.82 -4.18
N HIS A 229 -3.07 0.95 -4.86
CA HIS A 229 -3.32 0.29 -6.13
C HIS A 229 -3.78 1.29 -7.19
N SER A 230 -3.58 0.96 -8.46
CA SER A 230 -4.10 1.73 -9.59
C SER A 230 -5.05 0.86 -10.42
N ARG A 231 -6.10 1.47 -10.98
CA ARG A 231 -7.07 0.81 -11.88
C ARG A 231 -7.46 1.73 -13.03
N THR A 232 -7.86 1.15 -14.15
CA THR A 232 -8.28 1.87 -15.37
C THR A 232 -9.60 1.35 -15.95
N ASP A 233 -10.00 0.14 -15.56
CA ASP A 233 -11.19 -0.61 -15.94
C ASP A 233 -12.43 -0.24 -15.11
N LEU A 234 -12.48 0.99 -14.59
CA LEU A 234 -13.59 1.46 -13.76
C LEU A 234 -14.54 2.38 -14.53
N PRO A 235 -15.81 2.50 -14.07
CA PRO A 235 -16.78 3.42 -14.64
C PRO A 235 -16.23 4.86 -14.72
N GLY A 236 -16.63 5.60 -15.76
CA GLY A 236 -16.09 6.95 -16.04
C GLY A 236 -16.14 7.91 -14.85
N LEU A 237 -17.17 7.82 -14.02
CA LEU A 237 -17.35 8.64 -12.81
C LEU A 237 -16.28 8.44 -11.73
N MET A 238 -15.48 7.38 -11.80
CA MET A 238 -14.41 7.06 -10.84
C MET A 238 -13.02 7.39 -11.36
N ARG A 239 -12.90 7.73 -12.64
CA ARG A 239 -11.62 8.05 -13.28
C ARG A 239 -11.08 9.37 -12.73
N ASN A 240 -9.78 9.60 -12.93
CA ASN A 240 -9.11 10.82 -12.46
C ASN A 240 -9.36 11.13 -10.98
N SER A 241 -9.40 10.08 -10.16
CA SER A 241 -9.78 10.20 -8.76
C SER A 241 -8.90 9.35 -7.84
N VAL A 242 -8.76 9.81 -6.60
CA VAL A 242 -8.09 9.09 -5.52
C VAL A 242 -9.12 8.66 -4.49
N TYR A 243 -9.15 7.36 -4.16
CA TYR A 243 -10.03 6.75 -3.17
C TYR A 243 -9.25 6.35 -1.93
N PHE A 244 -9.72 6.75 -0.75
CA PHE A 244 -8.99 6.56 0.51
C PHE A 244 -9.66 5.49 1.38
N SER A 245 -8.89 4.46 1.79
CA SER A 245 -9.45 3.36 2.59
C SER A 245 -9.76 3.77 4.04
N LYS A 246 -8.98 4.71 4.59
CA LYS A 246 -8.98 5.07 6.00
C LYS A 246 -10.31 5.67 6.48
N VAL A 247 -11.03 6.37 5.62
CA VAL A 247 -12.19 7.16 6.05
C VAL A 247 -13.49 6.49 5.67
N ARG A 248 -14.31 6.19 6.68
CA ARG A 248 -15.72 5.81 6.51
C ARG A 248 -16.60 7.05 6.60
N PHE A 249 -17.38 7.30 5.55
CA PHE A 249 -18.43 8.31 5.53
C PHE A 249 -19.81 7.64 5.65
N TYR A 250 -20.65 8.15 6.55
CA TYR A 250 -21.93 7.54 6.95
C TYR A 250 -21.85 6.02 7.15
N GLY A 251 -20.76 5.55 7.77
CA GLY A 251 -20.53 4.16 8.14
C GLY A 251 -20.29 3.18 6.98
N LYS A 252 -20.58 3.54 5.72
CA LYS A 252 -20.58 2.58 4.59
C LYS A 252 -19.94 3.07 3.29
N ARG A 253 -19.47 4.32 3.21
CA ARG A 253 -18.84 4.87 2.00
C ARG A 253 -17.40 5.24 2.27
N CYS A 254 -16.54 5.16 1.26
CA CYS A 254 -15.20 5.73 1.33
C CYS A 254 -15.21 7.20 0.87
N ILE A 255 -14.14 7.91 1.21
CA ILE A 255 -13.89 9.24 0.67
C ILE A 255 -13.10 9.12 -0.62
N SER A 256 -13.43 9.98 -1.58
CA SER A 256 -12.66 10.15 -2.79
C SER A 256 -12.35 11.62 -3.05
N TYR A 257 -11.31 11.89 -3.82
CA TYR A 257 -10.99 13.20 -4.37
C TYR A 257 -10.96 13.09 -5.89
N SER A 258 -11.75 13.91 -6.58
CA SER A 258 -11.75 14.02 -8.03
C SER A 258 -10.81 15.15 -8.44
N LEU A 259 -9.84 14.83 -9.31
CA LEU A 259 -8.96 15.84 -9.91
C LEU A 259 -9.74 16.68 -10.92
N ASP A 260 -10.69 16.08 -11.66
CA ASP A 260 -11.53 16.78 -12.63
C ASP A 260 -12.37 17.88 -11.97
N ASP A 261 -12.96 17.57 -10.81
CA ASP A 261 -13.79 18.52 -10.05
C ASP A 261 -13.00 19.34 -9.02
N CYS A 262 -11.72 19.02 -8.82
CA CYS A 262 -10.84 19.57 -7.79
C CYS A 262 -11.46 19.56 -6.38
N ARG A 263 -12.18 18.49 -6.01
CA ARG A 263 -12.89 18.39 -4.71
C ARG A 263 -13.02 17.00 -4.16
N TYR A 264 -13.23 16.93 -2.84
CA TYR A 264 -13.60 15.71 -2.13
C TYR A 264 -15.08 15.36 -2.29
N TYR A 265 -15.35 14.06 -2.30
CA TYR A 265 -16.67 13.44 -2.24
C TYR A 265 -16.76 12.51 -1.05
N PRO A 266 -17.78 12.70 -0.18
CA PRO A 266 -18.76 13.81 -0.15
C PRO A 266 -18.11 15.20 0.07
N ARG A 267 -18.86 16.28 -0.20
CA ARG A 267 -18.34 17.65 -0.09
C ARG A 267 -18.14 18.05 1.39
N LYS A 268 -16.87 18.10 1.82
CA LYS A 268 -16.27 18.60 3.09
C LYS A 268 -16.87 18.11 4.44
N GLN A 269 -15.98 17.50 5.23
CA GLN A 269 -15.42 18.13 6.44
C GLN A 269 -13.89 18.04 6.35
N CYS A 270 -13.13 18.84 7.09
CA CYS A 270 -11.68 18.64 7.18
C CYS A 270 -11.42 17.18 7.62
N HIS A 271 -10.63 16.44 6.85
CA HIS A 271 -10.29 15.06 7.17
C HIS A 271 -8.92 15.07 7.85
N ASP A 272 -8.92 14.85 9.18
CA ASP A 272 -7.68 14.64 9.91
C ASP A 272 -7.13 13.24 9.60
N TRP A 273 -6.29 13.18 8.57
CA TRP A 273 -5.59 11.96 8.15
C TRP A 273 -4.61 11.44 9.21
N GLY A 274 -4.26 12.25 10.21
CA GLY A 274 -3.32 11.96 11.29
C GLY A 274 -3.93 11.26 12.51
N GLU A 275 -5.23 11.39 12.75
CA GLU A 275 -5.90 10.84 13.94
C GLU A 275 -6.40 9.40 13.76
N GLN A 276 -6.76 9.01 12.54
CA GLN A 276 -7.28 7.66 12.30
C GLN A 276 -6.18 6.59 12.36
N ASP A 277 -6.55 5.38 12.80
CA ASP A 277 -5.66 4.23 12.80
C ASP A 277 -5.45 3.77 11.35
N PRO A 278 -4.21 3.84 10.81
CA PRO A 278 -3.93 3.46 9.45
C PRO A 278 -4.15 1.97 9.15
N PHE A 279 -4.31 1.14 10.18
CA PHE A 279 -4.40 -0.31 10.08
C PHE A 279 -5.82 -0.85 10.21
N GLU A 280 -6.88 -0.03 10.11
CA GLU A 280 -8.28 -0.50 10.19
C GLU A 280 -8.85 -1.02 8.86
N SER A 281 -8.17 -0.76 7.75
CA SER A 281 -8.67 -1.11 6.41
C SER A 281 -7.57 -1.25 5.38
N ILE A 282 -7.88 -1.96 4.30
CA ILE A 282 -7.04 -2.08 3.12
C ILE A 282 -7.89 -2.20 1.85
N TRP A 283 -7.38 -1.70 0.73
CA TRP A 283 -7.96 -1.99 -0.59
C TRP A 283 -7.48 -3.36 -1.07
N ILE A 284 -8.32 -4.12 -1.74
CA ILE A 284 -7.95 -5.43 -2.30
C ILE A 284 -8.69 -5.59 -3.62
N GLU A 285 -8.01 -6.08 -4.64
CA GLU A 285 -8.62 -6.37 -5.93
C GLU A 285 -9.58 -7.57 -5.79
N PRO A 286 -10.80 -7.49 -6.35
CA PRO A 286 -11.70 -8.65 -6.37
C PRO A 286 -11.11 -9.77 -7.24
N SER A 287 -11.45 -11.03 -6.95
CA SER A 287 -11.19 -12.12 -7.89
C SER A 287 -12.00 -11.90 -9.17
N GLN A 288 -11.46 -12.30 -10.32
CA GLN A 288 -12.15 -12.17 -11.62
C GLN A 288 -13.52 -12.87 -11.64
N ASP A 289 -13.73 -13.86 -10.78
CA ASP A 289 -14.99 -14.61 -10.68
C ASP A 289 -16.14 -13.87 -9.97
N ILE A 290 -15.87 -12.81 -9.20
CA ILE A 290 -16.93 -12.05 -8.48
C ILE A 290 -17.55 -10.98 -9.37
N SER A 291 -16.83 -10.48 -10.38
CA SER A 291 -17.42 -9.53 -11.34
C SER A 291 -18.61 -10.11 -12.11
N THR A 292 -18.69 -11.44 -12.25
CA THR A 292 -19.76 -12.14 -12.96
C THR A 292 -20.89 -12.63 -12.05
N SER A 293 -20.64 -12.88 -10.76
CA SER A 293 -21.68 -13.42 -9.86
C SER A 293 -22.64 -12.38 -9.29
N CYS A 294 -22.37 -11.09 -9.50
CA CYS A 294 -23.29 -10.00 -9.11
C CYS A 294 -24.30 -9.61 -10.22
N GLU A 295 -24.27 -10.24 -11.39
CA GLU A 295 -25.32 -10.08 -12.41
C GLU A 295 -26.53 -11.02 -12.17
N GLU A 296 -26.39 -12.01 -11.27
CA GLU A 296 -27.45 -12.95 -10.92
C GLU A 296 -27.67 -12.97 -9.39
N SER A 297 -28.26 -11.90 -8.84
CA SER A 297 -29.04 -11.96 -7.57
C SER A 297 -29.86 -10.70 -7.31
#